data_AF-A0A7W3ANC6-F1
#
_entry.id   AF-A0A7W3ANC6-F1
#
_cell.length_a   1.000
_cell.length_b   1.000
_cell.length_c   1.000
_cell.angle_alpha   90.00
_cell.angle_beta   90.00
_cell.angle_gamma   90.00
#
_symmetry.space_group_name_H-M   'P 1'
#
loop_
_entity.id
_entity.type
_entity.pdbx_description
1 polymer ?
#
loop_
_entity_poly.entity_id
_entity_poly.type
_entity_poly.pdbx_seq_one_letter_code
_entity_poly.pdbx_strand_id
1 'polypeptide(L)'
;MSQEVEKWRAFEHPDGVIRDLSFLDAHQAVFVQQQEGKQPIEYRFWVTYSFHCFTKDYAHQTEEEKLALMYHAPKESRPFCERRYNLAKLHLKEAILSLSEGKVIHAGYGSYAVIEVNIGEGNKEYYFVAFKAFREKKKLRLHITSAYPVSEKPNGRSVKFFAIAYNLLRNKPLPKPPK
;
A
#
# COMPACT_ATOMS: atom_id res chain seq x y z
N MET A 1 -2.11 0.84 20.24
CA MET A 1 -1.23 1.89 19.66
C MET A 1 -1.25 1.78 18.15
N SER A 2 -1.55 2.86 17.44
CA SER A 2 -1.58 2.92 15.98
C SER A 2 -0.28 2.36 15.37
N GLN A 3 -0.37 1.59 14.28
CA GLN A 3 0.78 1.18 13.46
C GLN A 3 1.13 2.25 12.40
N GLU A 4 0.33 3.31 12.33
CA GLU A 4 0.45 4.34 11.31
C GLU A 4 1.59 5.31 11.63
N VAL A 5 2.45 5.56 10.66
CA VAL A 5 3.49 6.59 10.68
C VAL A 5 3.03 7.75 9.81
N GLU A 6 3.06 8.97 10.33
CA GLU A 6 2.66 10.16 9.59
C GLU A 6 3.78 10.73 8.72
N LYS A 7 5.03 10.68 9.22
CA LYS A 7 6.21 11.15 8.50
C LYS A 7 7.32 10.13 8.59
N TRP A 8 7.90 9.77 7.45
CA TRP A 8 9.04 8.84 7.40
C TRP A 8 10.36 9.59 7.49
N ARG A 9 11.27 9.07 8.33
CA ARG A 9 12.66 9.52 8.36
C ARG A 9 13.34 8.98 7.11
N ALA A 10 14.12 9.81 6.42
CA ALA A 10 14.97 9.36 5.32
C ALA A 10 15.97 8.28 5.80
N PHE A 11 16.37 7.41 4.89
CA PHE A 11 17.34 6.35 5.18
C PHE A 11 18.76 6.75 4.75
N GLU A 12 19.71 6.65 5.66
CA GLU A 12 21.13 6.88 5.41
C GLU A 12 21.73 5.59 4.86
N HIS A 13 21.81 5.46 3.53
CA HIS A 13 22.27 4.24 2.89
C HIS A 13 23.80 4.11 2.97
N PRO A 14 24.37 2.89 3.11
CA PRO A 14 25.83 2.67 3.20
C PRO A 14 26.66 3.18 2.01
N ASP A 15 26.02 3.48 0.88
CA ASP A 15 26.65 4.09 -0.30
C ASP A 15 26.88 5.61 -0.15
N GLY A 16 26.47 6.19 0.98
CA GLY A 16 26.58 7.63 1.27
C GLY A 16 25.44 8.47 0.70
N VAL A 17 24.47 7.88 -0.01
CA VAL A 17 23.35 8.61 -0.62
C VAL A 17 22.09 8.44 0.23
N ILE A 18 21.49 9.56 0.62
CA ILE A 18 20.25 9.57 1.41
C ILE A 18 19.07 9.12 0.53
N ARG A 19 18.33 8.12 1.00
CA ARG A 19 17.06 7.70 0.39
C ARG A 19 15.91 8.47 1.05
N ASP A 20 15.38 9.46 0.32
CA ASP A 20 14.18 10.19 0.72
C ASP A 20 12.97 9.26 0.80
N LEU A 21 12.25 9.29 1.92
CA LEU A 21 11.04 8.51 2.18
C LEU A 21 9.79 9.39 2.35
N SER A 22 9.90 10.71 2.20
CA SER A 22 8.77 11.63 2.39
C SER A 22 7.62 11.42 1.38
N PHE A 23 7.89 10.78 0.25
CA PHE A 23 6.83 10.36 -0.68
C PHE A 23 5.86 9.31 -0.08
N LEU A 24 6.24 8.67 1.03
CA LEU A 24 5.41 7.77 1.82
C LEU A 24 4.81 8.43 3.06
N ASP A 25 4.94 9.76 3.21
CA ASP A 25 4.26 10.47 4.27
C ASP A 25 2.75 10.31 4.14
N ALA A 26 2.08 10.32 5.28
CA ALA A 26 0.64 10.19 5.32
C ALA A 26 -0.02 11.37 4.59
N HIS A 27 -1.03 11.07 3.79
CA HIS A 27 -1.71 12.07 2.97
C HIS A 27 -3.20 11.78 2.83
N GLN A 28 -3.95 12.75 2.32
CA GLN A 28 -5.36 12.57 2.02
C GLN A 28 -5.54 12.16 0.55
N ALA A 29 -6.30 11.09 0.32
CA ALA A 29 -6.80 10.72 -0.99
C ALA A 29 -8.31 10.93 -1.06
N VAL A 30 -8.80 11.50 -2.16
CA VAL A 30 -10.23 11.79 -2.36
C VAL A 30 -10.72 11.01 -3.57
N PHE A 31 -11.77 10.21 -3.39
CA PHE A 31 -12.41 9.45 -4.46
C PHE A 31 -13.86 9.89 -4.60
N VAL A 32 -14.30 10.13 -5.83
CA VAL A 32 -15.67 10.57 -6.13
C VAL A 32 -16.39 9.48 -6.89
N GLN A 33 -17.47 8.95 -6.32
CA GLN A 33 -18.33 8.00 -6.99
C GLN A 33 -19.47 8.74 -7.71
N GLN A 34 -19.46 8.68 -9.03
CA GLN A 34 -20.57 9.12 -9.88
C GLN A 34 -21.57 7.97 -10.05
N GLN A 35 -22.86 8.28 -9.97
CA GLN A 35 -23.96 7.38 -10.32
C GLN A 35 -25.02 8.17 -11.09
N GLU A 36 -25.49 7.61 -12.20
CA GLU A 36 -26.51 8.25 -13.03
C GLU A 36 -27.77 8.55 -12.20
N GLY A 37 -28.29 9.78 -12.35
CA GLY A 37 -29.48 10.25 -11.63
C GLY A 37 -29.29 10.47 -10.12
N LYS A 38 -28.05 10.45 -9.59
CA LYS A 38 -27.77 10.69 -8.16
C LYS A 38 -26.67 11.71 -7.96
N GLN A 39 -26.71 12.36 -6.80
CA GLN A 39 -25.62 13.22 -6.36
C GLN A 39 -24.32 12.42 -6.17
N PRO A 40 -23.16 12.96 -6.58
CA PRO A 40 -21.87 12.32 -6.38
C PRO A 40 -21.60 12.08 -4.90
N ILE A 41 -20.96 10.95 -4.58
CA ILE A 41 -20.52 10.66 -3.20
C ILE A 41 -19.01 10.80 -3.13
N GLU A 42 -18.54 11.64 -2.22
CA GLU A 42 -17.12 11.85 -1.97
C GLU A 42 -16.62 11.02 -0.78
N TYR A 43 -15.47 10.36 -0.97
CA TYR A 43 -14.80 9.56 0.05
C TYR A 43 -13.41 10.12 0.31
N ARG A 44 -13.20 10.71 1.49
CA ARG A 44 -11.88 11.20 1.94
C ARG A 44 -11.21 10.17 2.82
N PHE A 45 -10.14 9.57 2.33
CA PHE A 45 -9.31 8.63 3.07
C PHE A 45 -8.05 9.31 3.56
N TRP A 46 -7.71 9.06 4.82
CA TRP A 46 -6.36 9.28 5.32
C TRP A 46 -5.52 8.03 5.01
N VAL A 47 -4.51 8.20 4.18
CA VAL A 47 -3.65 7.14 3.67
C VAL A 47 -2.36 7.11 4.46
N THR A 48 -1.97 5.93 4.93
CA THR A 48 -0.74 5.70 5.67
C THR A 48 -0.04 4.46 5.12
N TYR A 49 1.27 4.38 5.33
CA TYR A 49 2.11 3.33 4.77
C TYR A 49 2.79 2.57 5.88
N SER A 50 3.07 1.29 5.65
CA SER A 50 3.98 0.49 6.47
C SER A 50 5.38 0.54 5.89
N PHE A 51 6.40 0.46 6.75
CA PHE A 51 7.79 0.36 6.32
C PHE A 51 8.07 -0.90 5.46
N HIS A 52 7.21 -1.92 5.51
CA HIS A 52 7.28 -3.08 4.61
C HIS A 52 7.14 -2.72 3.11
N CYS A 53 6.72 -1.50 2.78
CA CYS A 53 6.72 -1.00 1.41
C CYS A 53 8.12 -0.73 0.87
N PHE A 54 9.14 -0.58 1.73
CA PHE A 54 10.52 -0.31 1.34
C PHE A 54 11.56 -1.18 2.09
N THR A 55 11.12 -2.03 3.02
CA THR A 55 12.00 -2.98 3.72
C THR A 55 11.68 -4.43 3.38
N LYS A 56 12.70 -5.28 3.40
CA LYS A 56 12.58 -6.73 3.26
C LYS A 56 13.83 -7.40 3.81
N ASP A 57 13.60 -8.45 4.59
CA ASP A 57 14.63 -9.36 5.06
C ASP A 57 14.72 -10.54 4.07
N TYR A 58 15.91 -10.74 3.52
CA TYR A 58 16.23 -11.80 2.58
C TYR A 58 17.22 -12.79 3.20
N ALA A 59 16.94 -14.07 3.01
CA ALA A 59 17.76 -15.15 3.56
C ALA A 59 19.18 -15.22 2.98
N HIS A 60 19.42 -14.62 1.81
CA HIS A 60 20.74 -14.59 1.17
C HIS A 60 21.66 -13.47 1.67
N GLN A 61 21.14 -12.52 2.44
CA GLN A 61 21.95 -11.42 2.99
C GLN A 61 22.77 -11.91 4.18
N THR A 62 24.02 -11.46 4.27
CA THR A 62 24.84 -11.67 5.48
C THR A 62 24.31 -10.83 6.64
N GLU A 63 24.72 -11.15 7.87
CA GLU A 63 24.32 -10.34 9.03
C GLU A 63 24.91 -8.94 8.97
N GLU A 64 26.13 -8.77 8.44
CA GLU A 64 26.75 -7.47 8.23
C GLU A 64 25.94 -6.62 7.23
N GLU A 65 25.48 -7.21 6.13
CA GLU A 65 24.62 -6.53 5.14
C GLU A 65 23.28 -6.13 5.76
N LYS A 66 22.65 -7.02 6.54
CA LYS A 66 21.39 -6.73 7.22
C LYS A 66 21.54 -5.60 8.22
N LEU A 67 22.62 -5.59 8.99
CA LEU A 67 22.92 -4.53 9.96
C LEU A 67 23.17 -3.19 9.27
N ALA A 68 23.96 -3.17 8.19
CA ALA A 68 24.23 -1.96 7.42
C ALA A 68 22.97 -1.37 6.77
N LEU A 69 22.02 -2.22 6.39
CA LEU A 69 20.76 -1.81 5.78
C LEU A 69 19.61 -1.64 6.79
N MET A 70 19.84 -1.82 8.09
CA MET A 70 18.74 -1.91 9.05
C MET A 70 17.97 -0.59 9.18
N TYR A 71 16.68 -0.63 8.87
CA TYR A 71 15.77 0.49 9.14
C TYR A 71 14.94 0.20 10.39
N HIS A 72 14.93 1.15 11.33
CA HIS A 72 14.18 1.04 12.59
C HIS A 72 12.85 1.78 12.51
N ALA A 73 11.75 1.03 12.44
CA ALA A 73 10.40 1.57 12.59
C ALA A 73 9.96 1.45 14.08
N PRO A 74 8.89 2.14 14.52
CA PRO A 74 8.52 2.19 15.94
C PRO A 74 8.26 0.83 16.63
N LYS A 75 8.01 -0.24 15.88
CA LYS A 75 7.63 -1.56 16.43
C LYS A 75 8.49 -2.72 15.94
N GLU A 76 9.25 -2.52 14.86
CA GLU A 76 9.99 -3.58 14.18
C GLU A 76 11.17 -2.93 13.45
N SER A 77 12.24 -3.70 13.28
CA SER A 77 13.38 -3.31 12.46
C SER A 77 13.52 -4.30 11.31
N ARG A 78 13.84 -3.80 10.12
CA ARG A 78 14.02 -4.65 8.94
C ARG A 78 15.00 -4.01 7.96
N PRO A 79 15.82 -4.80 7.25
CA PRO A 79 16.72 -4.27 6.23
C PRO A 79 15.96 -3.50 5.14
N PHE A 80 16.52 -2.36 4.77
CA PHE A 80 16.11 -1.56 3.63
C PHE A 80 16.27 -2.36 2.34
N CYS A 81 15.31 -2.22 1.43
CA CYS A 81 15.29 -2.94 0.17
C CYS A 81 15.18 -1.95 -0.99
N GLU A 82 16.31 -1.73 -1.68
CA GLU A 82 16.42 -0.80 -2.79
C GLU A 82 15.36 -1.03 -3.88
N ARG A 83 15.12 -2.30 -4.22
CA ARG A 83 14.09 -2.66 -5.21
C ARG A 83 12.69 -2.25 -4.78
N ARG A 84 12.31 -2.53 -3.52
CA ARG A 84 10.98 -2.13 -3.01
C ARG A 84 10.86 -0.60 -2.90
N TYR A 85 11.92 0.06 -2.44
CA TYR A 85 12.01 1.52 -2.39
C TYR A 85 11.76 2.16 -3.75
N ASN A 86 12.48 1.73 -4.78
CA ASN A 86 12.36 2.31 -6.13
C ASN A 86 10.96 2.10 -6.71
N LEU A 87 10.39 0.91 -6.55
CA LEU A 87 9.02 0.64 -7.00
C LEU A 87 7.98 1.44 -6.23
N ALA A 88 8.17 1.60 -4.91
CA ALA A 88 7.28 2.41 -4.12
C ALA A 88 7.30 3.88 -4.58
N LYS A 89 8.50 4.40 -4.83
CA LYS A 89 8.71 5.78 -5.30
C LYS A 89 8.06 6.03 -6.66
N LEU A 90 8.18 5.08 -7.58
CA LEU A 90 7.67 5.22 -8.94
C LEU A 90 6.15 4.99 -9.04
N HIS A 91 5.60 4.06 -8.26
CA HIS A 91 4.30 3.48 -8.59
C HIS A 91 3.27 3.47 -7.47
N LEU A 92 3.69 3.52 -6.20
CA LEU A 92 2.78 3.21 -5.10
C LEU A 92 1.69 4.27 -4.91
N LYS A 93 2.05 5.55 -5.03
CA LYS A 93 1.07 6.64 -4.89
C LYS A 93 0.05 6.59 -6.02
N GLU A 94 0.49 6.39 -7.25
CA GLU A 94 -0.38 6.25 -8.42
C GLU A 94 -1.34 5.05 -8.26
N ALA A 95 -0.84 3.88 -7.83
CA ALA A 95 -1.66 2.70 -7.58
C ALA A 95 -2.77 2.92 -6.53
N ILE A 96 -2.54 3.82 -5.57
CA ILE A 96 -3.55 4.19 -4.56
C ILE A 96 -4.56 5.18 -5.13
N LEU A 97 -4.09 6.19 -5.88
CA LEU A 97 -4.98 7.19 -6.46
C LEU A 97 -5.87 6.60 -7.57
N SER A 98 -5.42 5.52 -8.22
CA SER A 98 -6.20 4.80 -9.24
C SER A 98 -7.14 3.73 -8.67
N LEU A 99 -7.29 3.58 -7.35
CA LEU A 99 -8.16 2.55 -6.73
C LEU A 99 -9.61 2.58 -7.21
N SER A 100 -10.13 3.74 -7.61
CA SER A 100 -11.50 3.88 -8.13
C SER A 100 -11.71 3.24 -9.50
N GLU A 101 -10.63 3.10 -10.27
CA GLU A 101 -10.64 2.60 -11.65
C GLU A 101 -9.99 1.22 -11.76
N GLY A 102 -9.04 0.93 -10.86
CA GLY A 102 -8.26 -0.29 -10.85
C GLY A 102 -9.00 -1.52 -10.30
N LYS A 103 -8.48 -2.70 -10.65
CA LYS A 103 -8.95 -3.97 -10.12
C LYS A 103 -8.42 -4.20 -8.70
N VAL A 104 -9.31 -4.10 -7.71
CA VAL A 104 -9.03 -4.49 -6.32
C VAL A 104 -9.44 -5.95 -6.10
N ILE A 105 -8.58 -6.74 -5.45
CA ILE A 105 -8.87 -8.13 -5.06
C ILE A 105 -8.84 -8.30 -3.54
N HIS A 106 -9.48 -9.36 -3.04
CA HIS A 106 -9.26 -9.82 -1.67
C HIS A 106 -7.87 -10.47 -1.51
N ALA A 107 -7.11 -10.04 -0.51
CA ALA A 107 -5.74 -10.50 -0.22
C ALA A 107 -5.63 -11.32 1.08
N GLY A 108 -6.76 -11.80 1.62
CA GLY A 108 -6.81 -12.57 2.86
C GLY A 108 -6.78 -11.71 4.14
N TYR A 109 -7.23 -12.28 5.26
CA TYR A 109 -7.22 -11.65 6.59
C TYR A 109 -7.79 -10.22 6.64
N GLY A 110 -8.86 -9.96 5.88
CA GLY A 110 -9.49 -8.63 5.80
C GLY A 110 -8.69 -7.57 5.04
N SER A 111 -7.65 -7.98 4.32
CA SER A 111 -6.84 -7.10 3.46
C SER A 111 -7.29 -7.20 2.00
N TYR A 112 -6.95 -6.16 1.24
CA TYR A 112 -7.21 -6.03 -0.18
C TYR A 112 -5.88 -5.79 -0.91
N ALA A 113 -5.86 -5.99 -2.22
CA ALA A 113 -4.68 -5.65 -3.01
C ALA A 113 -5.00 -5.11 -4.40
N VAL A 114 -4.09 -4.28 -4.93
CA VAL A 114 -4.00 -3.88 -6.33
C VAL A 114 -2.69 -4.42 -6.92
N ILE A 115 -2.70 -4.73 -8.22
CA ILE A 115 -1.65 -5.50 -8.90
C ILE A 115 -1.11 -4.76 -10.14
N GLU A 116 -1.84 -3.80 -10.69
CA GLU A 116 -1.65 -3.37 -12.07
C GLU A 116 -0.69 -2.19 -12.20
N VAL A 117 0.60 -2.53 -12.29
CA VAL A 117 1.64 -1.71 -12.89
C VAL A 117 2.55 -2.67 -13.67
N ASN A 118 2.72 -2.45 -14.97
CA ASN A 118 3.67 -3.21 -15.77
C ASN A 118 5.06 -2.57 -15.58
N ILE A 119 5.98 -3.30 -14.95
CA ILE A 119 7.23 -2.74 -14.43
C ILE A 119 8.42 -3.02 -15.38
N GLY A 120 8.23 -3.61 -16.56
CA GLY A 120 9.36 -3.86 -17.46
C GLY A 120 9.04 -4.26 -18.89
N GLU A 121 9.85 -3.76 -19.82
CA GLU A 121 9.92 -4.22 -21.21
C GLU A 121 10.33 -5.70 -21.25
N GLY A 122 9.48 -6.55 -21.80
CA GLY A 122 9.78 -7.95 -22.12
C GLY A 122 9.26 -9.00 -21.12
N ASN A 123 9.37 -8.76 -19.80
CA ASN A 123 8.89 -9.70 -18.76
C ASN A 123 7.77 -9.07 -17.91
N LYS A 124 6.62 -9.77 -17.81
CA LYS A 124 5.45 -9.30 -17.03
C LYS A 124 5.70 -9.46 -15.52
N GLU A 125 6.34 -8.49 -14.89
CA GLU A 125 6.26 -8.31 -13.43
C GLU A 125 5.08 -7.42 -13.06
N TYR A 126 4.45 -7.73 -11.93
CA TYR A 126 3.32 -6.99 -11.39
C TYR A 126 3.68 -6.36 -10.06
N TYR A 127 3.06 -5.23 -9.72
CA TYR A 127 3.27 -4.56 -8.44
C TYR A 127 2.12 -4.85 -7.47
N PHE A 128 2.35 -5.75 -6.52
CA PHE A 128 1.37 -6.13 -5.52
C PHE A 128 1.36 -5.14 -4.35
N VAL A 129 0.25 -4.41 -4.20
CA VAL A 129 0.04 -3.41 -3.15
C VAL A 129 -1.05 -3.89 -2.21
N ALA A 130 -0.68 -4.40 -1.05
CA ALA A 130 -1.62 -4.87 -0.03
C ALA A 130 -2.03 -3.72 0.91
N PHE A 131 -3.32 -3.62 1.22
CA PHE A 131 -3.84 -2.59 2.10
C PHE A 131 -5.02 -3.07 2.96
N LYS A 132 -5.25 -2.35 4.06
CA LYS A 132 -6.45 -2.45 4.89
C LYS A 132 -7.24 -1.16 4.81
N ALA A 133 -8.54 -1.29 4.63
CA ALA A 133 -9.47 -0.17 4.67
C ALA A 133 -10.32 -0.26 5.94
N PHE A 134 -10.37 0.81 6.72
CA PHE A 134 -11.12 0.83 7.99
C PHE A 134 -11.63 2.23 8.30
N ARG A 135 -12.45 2.33 9.35
CA ARG A 135 -12.94 3.60 9.85
C ARG A 135 -12.48 3.77 11.29
N GLU A 136 -11.87 4.91 11.59
CA GLU A 136 -11.41 5.24 12.93
C GLU A 136 -11.77 6.70 13.25
N LYS A 137 -12.34 6.95 14.44
CA LYS A 137 -12.76 8.30 14.87
C LYS A 137 -13.57 9.04 13.78
N LYS A 138 -14.53 8.33 13.18
CA LYS A 138 -15.40 8.76 12.07
C LYS A 138 -14.70 9.04 10.73
N LYS A 139 -13.37 8.95 10.64
CA LYS A 139 -12.57 9.15 9.42
C LYS A 139 -12.32 7.83 8.69
N LEU A 140 -12.31 7.86 7.36
CA LEU A 140 -11.93 6.70 6.55
C LEU A 140 -10.41 6.60 6.49
N ARG A 141 -9.88 5.39 6.58
CA ARG A 141 -8.44 5.10 6.63
C ARG A 141 -8.08 4.03 5.60
N LEU A 142 -6.96 4.24 4.93
CA LEU A 142 -6.30 3.24 4.09
C LEU A 142 -4.88 3.07 4.61
N HIS A 143 -4.57 1.89 5.13
CA HIS A 143 -3.21 1.57 5.55
C HIS A 143 -2.60 0.55 4.59
N ILE A 144 -1.55 0.94 3.89
CA ILE A 144 -0.84 0.09 2.95
C ILE A 144 0.13 -0.76 3.77
N THR A 145 -0.18 -2.05 3.89
CA THR A 145 0.50 -2.96 4.78
C THR A 145 1.81 -3.48 4.19
N SER A 146 1.90 -3.57 2.86
CA SER A 146 3.08 -4.02 2.13
C SER A 146 2.93 -3.69 0.65
N ALA A 147 4.04 -3.46 -0.04
CA ALA A 147 4.06 -3.28 -1.49
C ALA A 147 5.33 -3.91 -2.08
N TYR A 148 5.19 -4.78 -3.08
CA TYR A 148 6.32 -5.52 -3.63
C TYR A 148 6.02 -6.11 -5.01
N PRO A 149 7.07 -6.37 -5.81
CA PRO A 149 6.91 -6.99 -7.12
C PRO A 149 6.63 -8.49 -7.02
N VAL A 150 5.84 -9.02 -7.95
CA VAL A 150 5.52 -10.44 -8.11
C VAL A 150 5.63 -10.85 -9.58
N SER A 151 6.17 -12.05 -9.82
CA SER A 151 6.37 -12.61 -11.16
C SER A 151 5.07 -13.13 -11.79
N GLU A 152 4.15 -13.61 -10.97
CA GLU A 152 2.86 -14.14 -11.43
C GLU A 152 1.73 -13.20 -11.00
N LYS A 153 0.75 -12.98 -11.90
CA LYS A 153 -0.43 -12.19 -11.58
C LYS A 153 -1.20 -12.89 -10.45
N PRO A 154 -1.33 -12.29 -9.25
CA PRO A 154 -2.02 -12.94 -8.17
C PRO A 154 -3.48 -13.17 -8.53
N ASN A 155 -3.95 -14.39 -8.31
CA ASN A 155 -5.35 -14.74 -8.52
C ASN A 155 -6.15 -14.38 -7.26
N GLY A 156 -7.27 -13.68 -7.43
CA GLY A 156 -8.09 -13.25 -6.31
C GLY A 156 -9.47 -12.81 -6.75
N ARG A 157 -10.44 -12.97 -5.85
CA ARG A 157 -11.82 -12.50 -6.08
C ARG A 157 -11.81 -10.97 -6.10
N SER A 158 -12.35 -10.41 -7.19
CA SER A 158 -12.46 -8.96 -7.39
C SER A 158 -13.50 -8.35 -6.46
N VAL A 159 -13.27 -7.12 -6.04
CA VAL A 159 -14.19 -6.29 -5.26
C VAL A 159 -14.12 -4.85 -5.77
N LYS A 160 -15.26 -4.18 -5.88
CA LYS A 160 -15.28 -2.76 -6.26
C LYS A 160 -14.78 -1.92 -5.08
N PHE A 161 -13.80 -1.04 -5.31
CA PHE A 161 -13.31 -0.12 -4.27
C PHE A 161 -14.43 0.71 -3.65
N PHE A 162 -15.34 1.25 -4.47
CA PHE A 162 -16.49 2.01 -3.94
C PHE A 162 -17.45 1.18 -3.08
N ALA A 163 -17.50 -0.15 -3.22
CA ALA A 163 -18.28 -0.99 -2.30
C ALA A 163 -17.64 -1.02 -0.90
N ILE A 164 -16.31 -1.09 -0.83
CA ILE A 164 -15.54 -0.98 0.42
C ILE A 164 -15.78 0.41 1.04
N ALA A 165 -15.56 1.47 0.27
CA ALA A 165 -15.69 2.85 0.73
C ALA A 165 -17.11 3.17 1.22
N TYR A 166 -18.13 2.76 0.47
CA TYR A 166 -19.53 2.94 0.84
C TYR A 166 -19.91 2.21 2.13
N ASN A 167 -19.47 0.96 2.30
CA ASN A 167 -19.76 0.21 3.52
C ASN A 167 -19.08 0.84 4.73
N LEU A 168 -17.82 1.26 4.61
CA LEU A 168 -17.12 1.98 5.69
C LEU A 168 -17.82 3.28 6.06
N LEU A 169 -18.21 4.10 5.07
CA LEU A 169 -18.90 5.37 5.31
C LEU A 169 -20.20 5.18 6.10
N ARG A 170 -20.92 4.08 5.87
CA ARG A 170 -22.19 3.74 6.52
C ARG A 170 -22.07 2.82 7.73
N ASN A 171 -20.85 2.53 8.22
CA ASN A 171 -20.59 1.57 9.29
C ASN A 171 -21.20 0.18 9.03
N LYS A 172 -21.25 -0.24 7.76
CA LYS A 172 -21.66 -1.59 7.36
C LYS A 172 -20.46 -2.53 7.34
N PRO A 173 -20.67 -3.85 7.50
CA PRO A 173 -19.60 -4.83 7.32
C PRO A 173 -18.91 -4.68 5.95
N LEU A 174 -17.60 -4.86 5.93
CA LEU A 174 -16.83 -4.87 4.69
C LEU A 174 -17.29 -6.01 3.76
N PRO A 175 -17.18 -5.83 2.42
CA PRO A 175 -17.46 -6.91 1.48
C PRO A 175 -16.67 -8.17 1.85
N LYS A 176 -17.35 -9.32 1.82
CA LYS A 176 -16.72 -10.63 2.01
C LYS A 176 -16.43 -11.25 0.64
N PRO A 177 -15.38 -12.06 0.50
CA PRO A 177 -15.19 -12.84 -0.73
C PRO A 177 -16.40 -13.74 -0.96
N PRO A 178 -16.85 -13.91 -2.22
CA PRO A 178 -17.89 -14.89 -2.57
C PRO A 178 -17.50 -16.28 -2.05
N LYS A 179 -18.49 -17.04 -1.57
CA LYS A 179 -18.31 -18.47 -1.26
C LYS A 179 -17.96 -19.25 -2.53
#